data_AF-A0A949CR81-F1
#
_entry.id   AF-A0A949CR81-F1
#
_cell.length_a   1.000
_cell.length_b   1.000
_cell.length_c   1.000
_cell.angle_alpha   90.00
_cell.angle_beta   90.00
_cell.angle_gamma   90.00
#
_symmetry.space_group_name_H-M   'P 1'
#
loop_
_entity.id
_entity.type
_entity.pdbx_description
1 polymer ?
#
loop_
_entity_poly.entity_id
_entity_poly.type
_entity_poly.pdbx_seq_one_letter_code
_entity_poly.pdbx_strand_id
1 'polypeptide(L)'
;DTAVGVLLEELRTNALDKNTIIVVSGDHGPPGFPHGKCNLYDFGTRVSLMISGPRIQGGRIIDDLVTLPDLAPTLLDAAGVSIPSNMTARSLWPILTSDRSGLVDPLRDSVFIGRERHVAEARPGHKPYPQRAIRTRQFSLIINFEPDRYPLGDPFRLDGGASEPTVEELSTTTRATIADCDAGPTKAWLVQNRNDPRYARFYELSFEKRPRIELFDLEKDPHQLRNVADVAEYRDIVKKLETKLMDELRTTGDPRVIENGKYFEEPPMSGPVKD
;
A
#
# COMPACT_ATOMS: atom_id res chain seq x y z
N ASP A 1 -8.97 14.23 -14.30
CA ASP A 1 -10.22 14.06 -15.06
C ASP A 1 -10.13 14.73 -16.44
N THR A 2 -10.14 16.07 -16.53
CA THR A 2 -10.08 16.81 -17.81
C THR A 2 -8.95 16.35 -18.76
N ALA A 3 -7.74 16.11 -18.23
CA ALA A 3 -6.62 15.62 -19.03
C ALA A 3 -6.88 14.23 -19.64
N VAL A 4 -7.59 13.33 -18.93
CA VAL A 4 -8.01 12.04 -19.48
C VAL A 4 -9.00 12.26 -20.63
N GLY A 5 -9.93 13.20 -20.48
CA GLY A 5 -10.85 13.58 -21.56
C GLY A 5 -10.12 14.04 -22.83
N VAL A 6 -9.07 14.85 -22.68
CA VAL A 6 -8.23 15.28 -23.82
C VAL A 6 -7.55 14.09 -24.49
N LEU A 7 -6.93 13.19 -23.72
CA LEU A 7 -6.28 12.00 -24.29
C LEU A 7 -7.26 11.07 -25.03
N LEU A 8 -8.48 10.90 -24.50
CA LEU A 8 -9.52 10.11 -25.15
C LEU A 8 -10.01 10.74 -26.47
N GLU A 9 -10.09 12.07 -26.53
CA GLU A 9 -10.49 12.77 -27.74
C GLU A 9 -9.42 12.70 -28.83
N GLU A 10 -8.14 12.75 -28.44
CA GLU A 10 -7.02 12.52 -29.37
C GLU A 10 -7.06 11.12 -29.98
N LEU A 11 -7.38 10.08 -29.18
CA LEU A 11 -7.55 8.72 -29.71
C LEU A 11 -8.71 8.64 -30.73
N ARG A 12 -9.82 9.34 -30.50
CA ARG A 12 -10.96 9.37 -31.44
C ARG A 12 -10.62 10.11 -32.73
N THR A 13 -10.00 11.29 -32.62
CA THR A 13 -9.60 12.11 -33.77
C THR A 13 -8.67 11.36 -34.71
N ASN A 14 -7.82 10.49 -34.16
CA ASN A 14 -6.89 9.66 -34.92
C ASN A 14 -7.44 8.26 -35.26
N ALA A 15 -8.73 7.99 -34.99
CA ALA A 15 -9.37 6.68 -35.22
C ALA A 15 -8.67 5.49 -34.52
N LEU A 16 -8.05 5.73 -33.37
CA LEU A 16 -7.35 4.73 -32.55
C LEU A 16 -8.21 4.22 -31.38
N ASP A 17 -9.34 4.86 -31.08
CA ASP A 17 -10.19 4.58 -29.92
C ASP A 17 -10.76 3.15 -29.90
N LYS A 18 -11.01 2.57 -31.08
CA LYS A 18 -11.53 1.18 -31.19
C LYS A 18 -10.46 0.10 -31.09
N ASN A 19 -9.19 0.46 -31.15
CA ASN A 19 -8.05 -0.47 -31.15
C ASN A 19 -7.09 -0.25 -29.97
N THR A 20 -7.50 0.53 -28.97
CA THR A 20 -6.65 0.90 -27.84
C THR A 20 -7.25 0.36 -26.54
N ILE A 21 -6.42 -0.31 -25.73
CA ILE A 21 -6.75 -0.61 -24.34
C ILE A 21 -6.35 0.61 -23.49
N ILE A 22 -7.28 1.10 -22.69
CA ILE A 22 -7.10 2.22 -21.78
C ILE A 22 -7.14 1.67 -20.36
N VAL A 23 -6.11 1.96 -19.58
CA VAL A 23 -6.01 1.65 -18.15
C VAL A 23 -5.87 2.96 -17.39
N VAL A 24 -6.74 3.19 -16.41
CA VAL A 24 -6.66 4.34 -15.50
C VAL A 24 -6.57 3.81 -14.08
N SER A 25 -5.53 4.21 -13.36
CA SER A 25 -5.29 3.81 -11.97
C SER A 25 -4.51 4.87 -11.19
N GLY A 26 -4.61 4.80 -9.86
CA GLY A 26 -3.57 5.34 -8.97
C GLY A 26 -2.41 4.35 -8.79
N ASP A 27 -1.28 4.81 -8.28
CA ASP A 27 -0.14 3.98 -7.90
C ASP A 27 -0.18 3.56 -6.41
N HIS A 28 -0.72 4.43 -5.56
CA HIS A 28 -0.95 4.21 -4.13
C HIS A 28 -2.17 4.99 -3.60
N GLY A 29 -2.53 4.79 -2.34
CA GLY A 29 -3.57 5.57 -1.64
C GLY A 29 -3.23 7.05 -1.47
N PRO A 30 -4.12 7.91 -0.94
CA PRO A 30 -3.94 9.35 -1.01
C PRO A 30 -2.72 9.83 -0.19
N PRO A 31 -1.85 10.68 -0.76
CA PRO A 31 -0.76 11.33 -0.03
C PRO A 31 -1.28 12.49 0.84
N GLY A 32 -0.55 12.83 1.90
CA GLY A 32 -0.88 13.94 2.81
C GLY A 32 -1.99 13.61 3.82
N PHE A 33 -2.55 12.40 3.73
CA PHE A 33 -3.48 11.86 4.71
C PHE A 33 -2.79 10.77 5.56
N PRO A 34 -2.79 10.90 6.89
CA PRO A 34 -2.44 9.81 7.79
C PRO A 34 -3.25 8.55 7.49
N HIS A 35 -2.70 7.36 7.78
CA HIS A 35 -3.19 6.05 7.30
C HIS A 35 -3.18 5.82 5.77
N GLY A 36 -2.91 6.84 4.95
CA GLY A 36 -2.84 6.76 3.49
C GLY A 36 -1.51 6.20 2.99
N LYS A 37 -0.92 6.86 1.99
CA LYS A 37 0.39 6.51 1.40
C LYS A 37 1.42 6.12 2.48
N CYS A 38 2.29 5.16 2.16
CA CYS A 38 3.29 4.52 3.04
C CYS A 38 2.75 3.54 4.07
N ASN A 39 1.44 3.29 4.12
CA ASN A 39 0.83 2.29 4.99
C ASN A 39 0.27 1.13 4.17
N LEU A 40 0.22 -0.05 4.79
CA LEU A 40 -0.38 -1.25 4.17
C LEU A 40 -1.87 -1.46 4.52
N TYR A 41 -2.54 -0.41 5.01
CA TYR A 41 -3.99 -0.38 5.16
C TYR A 41 -4.66 -0.17 3.78
N ASP A 42 -5.94 -0.51 3.64
CA ASP A 42 -6.72 -0.31 2.42
C ASP A 42 -6.72 1.17 2.01
N PHE A 43 -6.78 2.10 2.97
CA PHE A 43 -6.68 3.52 2.66
C PHE A 43 -5.34 3.90 2.01
N GLY A 44 -4.25 3.18 2.31
CA GLY A 44 -2.93 3.41 1.71
C GLY A 44 -2.64 2.60 0.44
N THR A 45 -3.40 1.54 0.17
CA THR A 45 -3.07 0.54 -0.87
C THR A 45 -4.16 0.32 -1.90
N ARG A 46 -5.42 0.59 -1.58
CA ARG A 46 -6.56 0.46 -2.50
C ARG A 46 -6.60 1.68 -3.41
N VAL A 47 -6.46 1.43 -4.71
CA VAL A 47 -6.54 2.46 -5.76
C VAL A 47 -7.78 2.25 -6.63
N SER A 48 -8.20 3.30 -7.32
CA SER A 48 -9.14 3.14 -8.45
C SER A 48 -8.45 2.36 -9.56
N LEU A 49 -9.18 1.49 -10.23
CA LEU A 49 -8.72 0.80 -11.44
C LEU A 49 -9.88 0.71 -12.42
N MET A 50 -9.72 1.30 -13.59
CA MET A 50 -10.65 1.21 -14.71
C MET A 50 -9.91 0.73 -15.94
N ILE A 51 -10.47 -0.27 -16.63
CA ILE A 51 -9.89 -0.84 -17.84
C ILE A 51 -10.99 -0.90 -18.91
N SER A 52 -10.72 -0.35 -20.08
CA SER A 52 -11.62 -0.37 -21.23
C SER A 52 -10.85 -0.59 -22.53
N GLY A 53 -11.52 -1.07 -23.57
CA GLY A 53 -10.87 -1.32 -24.86
C GLY A 53 -11.54 -2.42 -25.67
N PRO A 54 -10.95 -2.79 -26.82
CA PRO A 54 -11.49 -3.84 -27.68
C PRO A 54 -11.55 -5.19 -26.95
N ARG A 55 -12.64 -5.95 -27.17
CA ARG A 55 -12.92 -7.27 -26.59
C ARG A 55 -13.15 -7.30 -25.07
N ILE A 56 -13.01 -6.17 -24.38
CA ILE A 56 -13.32 -6.05 -22.94
C ILE A 56 -14.81 -5.80 -22.77
N GLN A 57 -15.46 -6.60 -21.91
CA GLN A 57 -16.85 -6.39 -21.52
C GLN A 57 -16.91 -5.25 -20.49
N GLY A 58 -17.27 -4.05 -20.94
CA GLY A 58 -17.38 -2.84 -20.11
C GLY A 58 -18.71 -2.74 -19.34
N GLY A 59 -18.87 -1.66 -18.57
CA GLY A 59 -20.11 -1.37 -17.84
C GLY A 59 -20.37 -2.25 -16.62
N ARG A 60 -19.32 -2.91 -16.10
CA ARG A 60 -19.40 -3.85 -14.98
C ARG A 60 -18.55 -3.36 -13.80
N ILE A 61 -18.93 -3.81 -12.61
CA ILE A 61 -18.13 -3.71 -11.39
C ILE A 61 -17.61 -5.10 -11.06
N ILE A 62 -16.32 -5.20 -10.75
CA ILE A 62 -15.63 -6.45 -10.43
C ILE A 62 -15.18 -6.40 -8.97
N ASP A 63 -15.50 -7.45 -8.23
CA ASP A 63 -15.20 -7.58 -6.81
C ASP A 63 -13.98 -8.47 -6.54
N ASP A 64 -13.41 -9.10 -7.57
CA ASP A 64 -12.17 -9.88 -7.52
C ASP A 64 -11.02 -9.10 -6.89
N LEU A 65 -10.18 -9.78 -6.10
CA LEU A 65 -8.99 -9.15 -5.55
C LEU A 65 -7.89 -9.08 -6.61
N VAL A 66 -7.57 -7.87 -7.05
CA VAL A 66 -6.57 -7.57 -8.08
C VAL A 66 -5.49 -6.65 -7.54
N THR A 67 -4.35 -6.64 -8.22
CA THR A 67 -3.17 -5.85 -7.89
C THR A 67 -2.63 -5.17 -9.15
N LEU A 68 -1.96 -4.03 -9.02
CA LEU A 68 -1.36 -3.35 -10.17
C LEU A 68 -0.34 -4.20 -10.96
N PRO A 69 0.47 -5.07 -10.31
CA PRO A 69 1.30 -6.03 -11.04
C PRO A 69 0.55 -6.94 -12.01
N ASP A 70 -0.76 -7.19 -11.81
CA ASP A 70 -1.56 -7.99 -12.75
C ASP A 70 -1.70 -7.32 -14.12
N LEU A 71 -1.47 -6.01 -14.23
CA LEU A 71 -1.53 -5.28 -15.52
C LEU A 71 -0.47 -5.77 -16.50
N ALA A 72 0.74 -6.12 -16.04
CA ALA A 72 1.80 -6.58 -16.91
C ALA A 72 1.44 -7.89 -17.66
N PRO A 73 1.09 -9.01 -16.99
CA PRO A 73 0.65 -10.21 -17.68
C PRO A 73 -0.66 -10.00 -18.46
N THR A 74 -1.54 -9.10 -18.02
CA THR A 74 -2.77 -8.76 -18.76
C THR A 74 -2.49 -8.14 -20.12
N LEU A 75 -1.54 -7.19 -20.19
CA LEU A 75 -1.18 -6.52 -21.44
C LEU A 75 -0.40 -7.45 -22.38
N LEU A 76 0.43 -8.34 -21.84
CA LEU A 76 1.10 -9.39 -22.63
C LEU A 76 0.07 -10.35 -23.25
N ASP A 77 -0.88 -10.83 -22.46
CA ASP A 77 -1.97 -11.71 -22.89
C ASP A 77 -2.82 -11.05 -23.98
N ALA A 78 -3.21 -9.79 -23.77
CA ALA A 78 -3.98 -9.01 -24.75
C ALA A 78 -3.25 -8.83 -26.09
N ALA A 79 -1.91 -8.74 -26.06
CA ALA A 79 -1.04 -8.62 -27.22
C ALA A 79 -0.67 -9.98 -27.86
N GLY A 80 -1.08 -11.11 -27.28
CA GLY A 80 -0.69 -12.45 -27.72
C GLY A 80 0.79 -12.78 -27.48
N VAL A 81 1.42 -12.08 -26.53
CA VAL A 81 2.82 -12.31 -26.12
C VAL A 81 2.84 -13.29 -24.96
N SER A 82 3.77 -14.25 -24.99
CA SER A 82 3.93 -15.23 -23.91
C SER A 82 4.27 -14.55 -22.59
N ILE A 83 3.53 -14.90 -21.53
CA ILE A 83 3.78 -14.41 -20.17
C ILE A 83 5.01 -15.13 -19.59
N PRO A 84 6.05 -14.41 -19.14
CA PRO A 84 7.20 -15.03 -18.49
C PRO A 84 6.81 -15.81 -17.23
N SER A 85 7.36 -17.02 -17.09
CA SER A 85 7.07 -17.92 -15.96
C SER A 85 7.46 -17.38 -14.57
N ASN A 86 8.33 -16.36 -14.52
CA ASN A 86 8.75 -15.71 -13.29
C ASN A 86 7.85 -14.54 -12.87
N MET A 87 6.80 -14.20 -13.64
CA MET A 87 5.77 -13.27 -13.19
C MET A 87 4.89 -13.95 -12.15
N THR A 88 4.80 -13.35 -10.96
CA THR A 88 3.95 -13.85 -9.86
C THR A 88 2.50 -13.38 -9.97
N ALA A 89 2.27 -12.29 -10.70
CA ALA A 89 0.94 -11.75 -10.96
C ALA A 89 0.20 -12.53 -12.06
N ARG A 90 -1.13 -12.41 -12.11
CA ARG A 90 -1.98 -13.18 -13.03
C ARG A 90 -2.75 -12.26 -13.97
N SER A 91 -2.80 -12.62 -15.25
CA SER A 91 -3.58 -11.90 -16.25
C SER A 91 -5.05 -11.73 -15.80
N LEU A 92 -5.57 -10.51 -15.94
CA LEU A 92 -6.97 -10.15 -15.74
C LEU A 92 -7.81 -10.42 -16.99
N TRP A 93 -7.20 -10.85 -18.11
CA TRP A 93 -7.90 -11.04 -19.38
C TRP A 93 -9.14 -11.95 -19.30
N PRO A 94 -9.13 -13.07 -18.54
CA PRO A 94 -10.34 -13.89 -18.34
C PRO A 94 -11.47 -13.13 -17.63
N ILE A 95 -11.15 -12.21 -16.72
CA ILE A 95 -12.13 -11.37 -16.01
C ILE A 95 -12.65 -10.26 -16.94
N LEU A 96 -11.75 -9.64 -17.71
CA LEU A 96 -12.06 -8.55 -18.64
C LEU A 96 -12.96 -9.00 -19.79
N THR A 97 -12.82 -10.24 -20.25
CA THR A 97 -13.60 -10.80 -21.36
C THR A 97 -14.87 -11.56 -20.92
N SER A 98 -15.01 -11.88 -19.63
CA SER A 98 -16.22 -12.47 -19.07
C SER A 98 -17.40 -11.51 -19.11
N ASP A 99 -18.62 -12.05 -19.23
CA ASP A 99 -19.90 -11.35 -19.11
C ASP A 99 -20.38 -11.18 -17.65
N ARG A 100 -19.75 -11.86 -16.68
CA ARG A 100 -20.16 -11.83 -15.27
C ARG A 100 -19.71 -10.56 -14.56
N SER A 101 -20.52 -10.05 -13.62
CA SER A 101 -20.14 -8.95 -12.72
C SER A 101 -19.91 -9.49 -11.30
N GLY A 102 -19.33 -8.66 -10.43
CA GLY A 102 -19.00 -9.03 -9.06
C GLY A 102 -17.80 -9.96 -9.02
N LEU A 103 -17.91 -11.11 -8.35
CA LEU A 103 -16.85 -12.10 -8.24
C LEU A 103 -16.84 -13.06 -9.44
N VAL A 104 -15.81 -12.94 -10.30
CA VAL A 104 -15.64 -13.75 -11.51
C VAL A 104 -14.69 -14.93 -11.26
N ASP A 105 -13.49 -14.69 -10.76
CA ASP A 105 -12.49 -15.72 -10.44
C ASP A 105 -12.40 -15.92 -8.92
N PRO A 106 -13.06 -16.96 -8.37
CA PRO A 106 -13.02 -17.25 -6.94
C PRO A 106 -11.63 -17.65 -6.42
N LEU A 107 -10.68 -17.97 -7.31
CA LEU A 107 -9.28 -18.26 -6.95
C LEU A 107 -8.47 -16.98 -6.66
N ARG A 108 -9.06 -15.79 -6.84
CA ARG A 108 -8.49 -14.52 -6.37
C ARG A 108 -8.95 -14.23 -4.95
N ASP A 109 -8.56 -15.10 -4.02
CA ASP A 109 -8.99 -15.09 -2.61
C ASP A 109 -8.14 -14.19 -1.70
N SER A 110 -6.93 -13.83 -2.15
CA SER A 110 -6.03 -12.93 -1.45
C SER A 110 -5.13 -12.13 -2.38
N VAL A 111 -4.63 -11.00 -1.87
CA VAL A 111 -3.54 -10.21 -2.46
C VAL A 111 -2.44 -9.98 -1.45
N PHE A 112 -1.23 -9.80 -1.93
CA PHE A 112 -0.04 -9.56 -1.11
C PHE A 112 0.50 -8.16 -1.38
N ILE A 113 0.90 -7.48 -0.31
CA ILE A 113 1.33 -6.09 -0.36
C ILE A 113 2.63 -5.96 0.43
N GLY A 114 3.60 -5.23 -0.11
CA GLY A 114 4.90 -5.05 0.53
C GLY A 114 5.40 -3.61 0.47
N ARG A 115 6.05 -3.18 1.55
CA ARG A 115 6.82 -1.94 1.61
C ARG A 115 8.12 -2.22 2.34
N GLU A 116 9.23 -1.83 1.74
CA GLU A 116 10.54 -1.93 2.39
C GLU A 116 11.00 -0.56 2.90
N ARG A 117 11.06 0.42 2.00
CA ARG A 117 11.57 1.77 2.25
C ARG A 117 10.76 2.78 1.44
N HIS A 118 10.64 4.00 1.95
CA HIS A 118 10.19 5.15 1.15
C HIS A 118 11.23 6.27 1.16
N VAL A 119 11.26 7.12 2.18
CA VAL A 119 12.29 8.16 2.32
C VAL A 119 13.53 7.57 2.98
N ALA A 120 14.68 7.61 2.29
CA ALA A 120 15.93 7.01 2.76
C ALA A 120 16.40 7.61 4.10
N GLU A 121 16.24 8.91 4.27
CA GLU A 121 16.64 9.68 5.46
C GLU A 121 15.51 9.84 6.48
N ALA A 122 14.45 9.03 6.41
CA ALA A 122 13.30 9.15 7.32
C ALA A 122 13.66 8.92 8.80
N ARG A 123 14.82 8.33 9.07
CA ARG A 123 15.36 8.10 10.41
C ARG A 123 16.88 8.02 10.42
N PRO A 124 17.52 8.22 11.58
CA PRO A 124 18.96 8.02 11.76
C PRO A 124 19.43 6.66 11.24
N GLY A 125 20.61 6.65 10.61
CA GLY A 125 21.19 5.43 10.03
C GLY A 125 20.46 4.91 8.80
N HIS A 126 19.50 5.66 8.23
CA HIS A 126 18.82 5.38 6.97
C HIS A 126 18.15 3.99 6.97
N LYS A 127 17.71 3.52 8.13
CA LYS A 127 17.14 2.19 8.31
C LYS A 127 15.71 2.13 7.74
N PRO A 128 15.28 1.01 7.11
CA PRO A 128 13.93 0.86 6.56
C PRO A 128 12.86 0.59 7.64
N TYR A 129 11.58 0.75 7.27
CA TYR A 129 10.44 0.22 8.04
C TYR A 129 9.74 -0.87 7.21
N PRO A 130 10.29 -2.10 7.21
CA PRO A 130 9.78 -3.22 6.45
C PRO A 130 8.39 -3.68 6.92
N GLN A 131 7.45 -3.72 5.99
CA GLN A 131 6.10 -4.23 6.18
C GLN A 131 5.74 -5.21 5.06
N ARG A 132 4.99 -6.26 5.41
CA ARG A 132 4.34 -7.17 4.46
C ARG A 132 2.92 -7.43 4.91
N ALA A 133 1.99 -7.56 3.98
CA ALA A 133 0.60 -7.79 4.28
C ALA A 133 -0.02 -8.82 3.35
N ILE A 134 -1.01 -9.55 3.88
CA ILE A 134 -1.95 -10.35 3.10
C ILE A 134 -3.35 -9.79 3.35
N ARG A 135 -4.04 -9.47 2.27
CA ARG A 135 -5.43 -9.01 2.32
C ARG A 135 -6.33 -10.04 1.64
N THR A 136 -7.34 -10.47 2.36
CA THR A 136 -8.45 -11.33 1.89
C THR A 136 -9.75 -10.54 1.92
N ARG A 137 -10.85 -11.08 1.40
CA ARG A 137 -12.16 -10.41 1.45
C ARG A 137 -12.56 -9.97 2.87
N GLN A 138 -12.30 -10.82 3.86
CA GLN A 138 -12.76 -10.64 5.25
C GLN A 138 -11.69 -10.06 6.18
N PHE A 139 -10.41 -10.28 5.88
CA PHE A 139 -9.32 -9.95 6.80
C PHE A 139 -8.14 -9.31 6.10
N SER A 140 -7.48 -8.39 6.79
CA SER A 140 -6.17 -7.86 6.41
C SER A 140 -5.17 -8.10 7.56
N LEU A 141 -4.09 -8.84 7.28
CA LEU A 141 -3.01 -9.09 8.23
C LEU A 141 -1.74 -8.39 7.76
N ILE A 142 -1.09 -7.64 8.65
CA ILE A 142 0.15 -6.91 8.41
C ILE A 142 1.21 -7.42 9.39
N ILE A 143 2.41 -7.67 8.87
CA ILE A 143 3.63 -7.94 9.64
C ILE A 143 4.52 -6.69 9.55
N ASN A 144 4.76 -6.06 10.69
CA ASN A 144 5.76 -5.02 10.89
C ASN A 144 7.04 -5.70 11.39
N PHE A 145 8.05 -5.81 10.52
CA PHE A 145 9.25 -6.60 10.86
C PHE A 145 10.12 -5.94 11.93
N GLU A 146 10.02 -4.61 12.06
CA GLU A 146 10.81 -3.78 12.98
C GLU A 146 9.89 -2.93 13.87
N PRO A 147 9.11 -3.54 14.79
CA PRO A 147 8.09 -2.84 15.58
C PRO A 147 8.65 -1.76 16.51
N ASP A 148 9.93 -1.84 16.85
CA ASP A 148 10.62 -0.84 17.69
C ASP A 148 10.94 0.48 16.96
N ARG A 149 10.74 0.53 15.64
CA ARG A 149 10.94 1.72 14.79
C ARG A 149 9.59 2.42 14.54
N TYR A 150 9.62 3.75 14.35
CA TYR A 150 8.42 4.50 13.97
C TYR A 150 8.02 4.20 12.52
N PRO A 151 6.75 3.86 12.21
CA PRO A 151 6.36 3.39 10.87
C PRO A 151 6.57 4.39 9.74
N LEU A 152 6.45 5.69 10.06
CA LEU A 152 6.52 6.80 9.09
C LEU A 152 7.77 7.69 9.26
N GLY A 153 8.84 7.10 9.78
CA GLY A 153 10.08 7.81 10.10
C GLY A 153 10.09 8.33 11.54
N ASP A 154 11.29 8.57 12.07
CA ASP A 154 11.45 8.97 13.46
C ASP A 154 10.94 10.41 13.64
N PRO A 155 10.06 10.68 14.62
CA PRO A 155 9.65 12.04 14.93
C PRO A 155 10.85 12.88 15.39
N PHE A 156 11.00 14.06 14.83
CA PHE A 156 12.01 15.05 15.26
C PHE A 156 11.38 16.44 15.37
N ARG A 157 12.00 17.34 16.15
CA ARG A 157 11.46 18.68 16.47
C ARG A 157 10.05 18.64 17.11
N LEU A 158 9.69 17.59 17.85
CA LEU A 158 8.39 17.48 18.55
C LEU A 158 8.54 17.50 20.08
N ASP A 159 9.62 18.09 20.58
CA ASP A 159 10.02 18.14 21.99
C ASP A 159 9.43 19.33 22.77
N GLY A 160 8.54 20.13 22.18
CA GLY A 160 8.01 21.35 22.79
C GLY A 160 8.98 22.53 22.75
N GLY A 161 10.12 22.39 22.07
CA GLY A 161 11.14 23.44 21.96
C GLY A 161 10.85 24.49 20.90
N ALA A 162 11.68 25.53 20.85
CA ALA A 162 11.56 26.64 19.89
C ALA A 162 11.70 26.21 18.41
N SER A 163 12.21 25.01 18.16
CA SER A 163 12.34 24.45 16.80
C SER A 163 11.10 23.68 16.34
N GLU A 164 10.07 23.55 17.17
CA GLU A 164 8.87 22.80 16.82
C GLU A 164 8.18 23.35 15.56
N PRO A 165 7.83 22.50 14.57
CA PRO A 165 7.23 22.97 13.32
C PRO A 165 5.89 23.67 13.55
N THR A 166 5.73 24.82 12.88
CA THR A 166 4.44 25.52 12.81
C THR A 166 3.39 24.72 12.04
N VAL A 167 2.11 25.09 12.19
CA VAL A 167 1.01 24.53 11.37
C VAL A 167 1.28 24.72 9.88
N GLU A 168 1.82 25.87 9.49
CA GLU A 168 2.15 26.20 8.09
C GLU A 168 3.26 25.29 7.56
N GLU A 169 4.36 25.13 8.31
CA GLU A 169 5.44 24.20 7.95
C GLU A 169 4.92 22.76 7.79
N LEU A 170 4.11 22.27 8.73
CA LEU A 170 3.55 20.91 8.67
C LEU A 170 2.58 20.71 7.50
N SER A 171 1.92 21.79 7.06
CA SER A 171 0.96 21.76 5.96
C SER A 171 1.61 21.85 4.58
N THR A 172 2.85 22.35 4.49
CA THR A 172 3.51 22.67 3.22
C THR A 172 4.86 21.97 3.01
N THR A 173 5.51 21.53 4.08
CA THR A 173 6.87 20.96 4.06
C THR A 173 6.85 19.52 4.54
N THR A 174 6.93 18.55 3.62
CA THR A 174 6.82 17.11 3.93
C THR A 174 7.82 16.67 5.01
N ARG A 175 9.06 17.17 4.92
CA ARG A 175 10.16 16.80 5.82
C ARG A 175 10.30 17.70 7.05
N ALA A 176 9.25 18.40 7.47
CA ALA A 176 9.28 19.20 8.71
C ALA A 176 9.46 18.32 9.96
N THR A 177 8.87 17.12 9.94
CA THR A 177 8.99 15.99 10.89
C THR A 177 8.31 14.77 10.25
N ILE A 178 8.49 13.54 10.75
CA ILE A 178 7.78 12.32 10.29
C ILE A 178 7.80 12.22 8.75
N ALA A 179 8.98 11.98 8.19
CA ALA A 179 9.28 12.28 6.79
C ALA A 179 8.58 11.36 5.76
N ASP A 180 8.08 10.18 6.17
CA ASP A 180 7.30 9.31 5.27
C ASP A 180 5.80 9.69 5.23
N CYS A 181 5.38 10.73 5.95
CA CYS A 181 4.06 11.32 5.81
C CYS A 181 4.18 12.65 5.07
N ASP A 182 3.58 12.74 3.88
CA ASP A 182 3.53 13.98 3.10
C ASP A 182 2.90 15.13 3.91
N ALA A 183 3.29 16.37 3.58
CA ALA A 183 2.71 17.55 4.20
C ALA A 183 1.20 17.61 3.94
N GLY A 184 0.46 18.16 4.91
CA GLY A 184 -0.96 18.37 4.72
C GLY A 184 -1.66 18.89 5.98
N PRO A 185 -2.86 19.46 5.83
CA PRO A 185 -3.61 20.03 6.94
C PRO A 185 -3.94 18.97 8.01
N THR A 186 -4.18 17.72 7.61
CA THR A 186 -4.45 16.62 8.56
C THR A 186 -3.21 16.25 9.37
N LYS A 187 -2.03 16.16 8.74
CA LYS A 187 -0.74 15.96 9.45
C LYS A 187 -0.50 17.10 10.44
N ALA A 188 -0.65 18.34 9.99
CA ALA A 188 -0.47 19.52 10.83
C ALA A 188 -1.38 19.50 12.06
N TRP A 189 -2.67 19.22 11.86
CA TRP A 189 -3.65 19.19 12.94
C TRP A 189 -3.36 18.08 13.95
N LEU A 190 -3.07 16.85 13.51
CA LEU A 190 -2.77 15.74 14.42
C LEU A 190 -1.49 15.99 15.23
N VAL A 191 -0.43 16.48 14.59
CA VAL A 191 0.84 16.76 15.27
C VAL A 191 0.64 17.85 16.33
N GLN A 192 -0.09 18.92 16.04
CA GLN A 192 -0.34 20.01 16.99
C GLN A 192 -1.23 19.58 18.17
N ASN A 193 -2.15 18.65 17.94
CA ASN A 193 -3.09 18.19 18.96
C ASN A 193 -2.64 16.88 19.64
N ARG A 194 -1.41 16.41 19.41
CA ARG A 194 -0.91 15.11 19.89
C ARG A 194 -0.96 14.94 21.42
N ASN A 195 -0.84 16.04 22.17
CA ASN A 195 -0.87 16.03 23.63
C ASN A 195 -2.27 16.27 24.21
N ASP A 196 -3.28 16.55 23.38
CA ASP A 196 -4.66 16.70 23.83
C ASP A 196 -5.28 15.29 24.00
N PRO A 197 -5.71 14.89 25.22
CA PRO A 197 -6.27 13.56 25.45
C PRO A 197 -7.48 13.21 24.59
N ARG A 198 -8.18 14.21 24.03
CA ARG A 198 -9.31 14.01 23.11
C ARG A 198 -8.87 13.47 21.75
N TYR A 199 -7.63 13.77 21.35
CA TYR A 199 -7.14 13.56 19.99
C TYR A 199 -5.84 12.75 19.91
N ALA A 200 -5.15 12.56 21.04
CA ALA A 200 -3.92 11.78 21.15
C ALA A 200 -4.04 10.40 20.48
N ARG A 201 -5.17 9.71 20.65
CA ARG A 201 -5.44 8.43 19.99
C ARG A 201 -5.30 8.47 18.46
N PHE A 202 -5.69 9.55 17.80
CA PHE A 202 -5.57 9.66 16.34
C PHE A 202 -4.13 9.91 15.89
N TYR A 203 -3.35 10.62 16.71
CA TYR A 203 -1.90 10.72 16.52
C TYR A 203 -1.24 9.35 16.69
N GLU A 204 -1.59 8.61 17.75
CA GLU A 204 -1.08 7.27 18.04
C GLU A 204 -1.34 6.30 16.88
N LEU A 205 -2.60 6.17 16.45
CA LEU A 205 -2.96 5.31 15.32
C LEU A 205 -2.20 5.66 14.04
N SER A 206 -1.91 6.95 13.84
CA SER A 206 -1.27 7.45 12.63
C SER A 206 0.25 7.28 12.62
N PHE A 207 0.91 7.60 13.74
CA PHE A 207 2.34 7.89 13.76
C PHE A 207 3.13 7.09 14.79
N GLU A 208 2.50 6.56 15.84
CA GLU A 208 3.20 5.80 16.87
C GLU A 208 3.63 4.41 16.38
N LYS A 209 4.52 3.80 17.16
CA LYS A 209 5.03 2.45 16.92
C LYS A 209 3.89 1.44 16.90
N ARG A 210 4.03 0.43 16.04
CA ARG A 210 3.01 -0.59 15.80
C ARG A 210 3.48 -1.94 16.31
N PRO A 211 2.57 -2.80 16.78
CA PRO A 211 2.93 -4.17 17.15
C PRO A 211 3.45 -4.93 15.93
N ARG A 212 4.18 -6.03 16.17
CA ARG A 212 4.72 -6.87 15.10
C ARG A 212 3.62 -7.38 14.16
N ILE A 213 2.47 -7.77 14.71
CA ILE A 213 1.34 -8.30 13.96
C ILE A 213 0.12 -7.40 14.17
N GLU A 214 -0.50 -6.99 13.07
CA GLU A 214 -1.81 -6.36 13.05
C GLU A 214 -2.78 -7.24 12.25
N LEU A 215 -3.98 -7.49 12.79
CA LEU A 215 -5.06 -8.14 12.08
C LEU A 215 -6.31 -7.25 12.16
N PHE A 216 -6.97 -7.07 11.03
CA PHE A 216 -8.23 -6.33 10.93
C PHE A 216 -9.32 -7.20 10.34
N ASP A 217 -10.48 -7.21 11.00
CA ASP A 217 -11.72 -7.81 10.52
C ASP A 217 -12.47 -6.77 9.69
N LEU A 218 -12.43 -6.91 8.36
CA LEU A 218 -12.90 -5.90 7.42
C LEU A 218 -14.44 -5.80 7.37
N GLU A 219 -15.16 -6.80 7.88
CA GLU A 219 -16.62 -6.75 8.00
C GLU A 219 -17.03 -5.88 9.21
N LYS A 220 -16.30 -6.00 10.32
CA LYS A 220 -16.58 -5.25 11.56
C LYS A 220 -15.86 -3.89 11.62
N ASP A 221 -14.73 -3.76 10.94
CA ASP A 221 -13.83 -2.61 10.96
C ASP A 221 -13.27 -2.34 9.54
N PRO A 222 -14.11 -1.82 8.62
CA PRO A 222 -13.69 -1.53 7.23
C PRO A 222 -12.64 -0.42 7.13
N HIS A 223 -12.39 0.32 8.21
CA HIS A 223 -11.40 1.39 8.27
C HIS A 223 -10.08 0.98 8.92
N GLN A 224 -9.98 -0.27 9.40
CA GLN A 224 -8.77 -0.83 9.99
C GLN A 224 -8.21 0.00 11.14
N LEU A 225 -9.10 0.38 12.07
CA LEU A 225 -8.77 1.19 13.25
C LEU A 225 -8.64 0.35 14.54
N ARG A 226 -9.03 -0.92 14.50
CA ARG A 226 -9.00 -1.84 15.64
C ARG A 226 -8.21 -3.10 15.28
N ASN A 227 -6.97 -3.16 15.74
CA ASN A 227 -6.18 -4.38 15.70
C ASN A 227 -6.80 -5.45 16.62
N VAL A 228 -7.13 -6.63 16.05
CA VAL A 228 -7.70 -7.78 16.76
C VAL A 228 -6.72 -8.97 16.85
N ALA A 229 -5.43 -8.78 16.51
CA ALA A 229 -4.44 -9.86 16.48
C ALA A 229 -4.29 -10.61 17.83
N ASP A 230 -4.39 -9.89 18.95
CA ASP A 230 -4.26 -10.47 20.30
C ASP A 230 -5.59 -10.98 20.89
N VAL A 231 -6.69 -10.84 20.15
CA VAL A 231 -8.01 -11.32 20.61
C VAL A 231 -8.09 -12.82 20.39
N ALA A 232 -8.39 -13.58 21.45
CA ALA A 232 -8.34 -15.05 21.46
C ALA A 232 -9.15 -15.71 20.32
N GLU A 233 -10.30 -15.14 19.95
CA GLU A 233 -11.17 -15.61 18.88
C GLU A 233 -10.51 -15.59 17.49
N TYR A 234 -9.53 -14.70 17.28
CA TYR A 234 -8.87 -14.52 15.99
C TYR A 234 -7.53 -15.29 15.88
N ARG A 235 -7.11 -16.01 16.93
CA ARG A 235 -5.81 -16.69 16.98
C ARG A 235 -5.55 -17.60 15.77
N ASP A 236 -6.55 -18.41 15.39
CA ASP A 236 -6.40 -19.35 14.27
C ASP A 236 -6.36 -18.61 12.91
N ILE A 237 -7.07 -17.48 12.81
CA ILE A 237 -7.06 -16.62 11.62
C ILE A 237 -5.68 -15.97 11.46
N VAL A 238 -5.11 -15.41 12.54
CA VAL A 238 -3.76 -14.86 12.56
C VAL A 238 -2.76 -15.91 12.09
N LYS A 239 -2.75 -17.09 12.72
CA LYS A 239 -1.82 -18.17 12.38
C LYS A 239 -1.94 -18.60 10.92
N LYS A 240 -3.17 -18.75 10.41
CA LYS A 240 -3.43 -19.14 9.02
C LYS A 240 -2.90 -18.10 8.03
N LEU A 241 -3.22 -16.82 8.25
CA LEU A 241 -2.84 -15.74 7.34
C LEU A 241 -1.35 -15.42 7.40
N GLU A 242 -0.76 -15.45 8.60
CA GLU A 242 0.70 -15.31 8.77
C GLU A 242 1.44 -16.44 8.05
N THR A 243 0.98 -17.69 8.18
CA THR A 243 1.57 -18.83 7.46
C THR A 243 1.48 -18.63 5.94
N LYS A 244 0.28 -18.30 5.42
CA LYS A 244 0.07 -18.07 3.98
C LYS A 244 0.95 -16.92 3.45
N LEU A 245 1.08 -15.83 4.21
CA LEU A 245 1.94 -14.70 3.85
C LEU A 245 3.42 -15.11 3.84
N MET A 246 3.91 -15.75 4.91
CA MET A 246 5.31 -16.14 5.01
C MET A 246 5.70 -17.19 3.96
N ASP A 247 4.80 -18.09 3.61
CA ASP A 247 5.03 -19.08 2.55
C ASP A 247 5.12 -18.40 1.17
N GLU A 248 4.20 -17.48 0.85
CA GLU A 248 4.28 -16.69 -0.39
C GLU A 248 5.62 -15.93 -0.48
N LEU A 249 6.03 -15.27 0.60
CA LEU A 249 7.29 -14.52 0.64
C LEU A 249 8.52 -15.42 0.45
N ARG A 250 8.50 -16.66 0.98
CA ARG A 250 9.57 -17.63 0.71
C ARG A 250 9.57 -18.12 -0.72
N THR A 251 8.39 -18.47 -1.25
CA THR A 251 8.22 -18.96 -2.62
C THR A 251 8.65 -17.92 -3.65
N THR A 252 8.41 -16.63 -3.37
CA THR A 252 8.78 -15.51 -4.24
C THR A 252 10.19 -14.96 -3.97
N GLY A 253 10.92 -15.52 -2.99
CA GLY A 253 12.30 -15.15 -2.69
C GLY A 253 12.46 -13.76 -2.08
N ASP A 254 11.51 -13.32 -1.25
CA ASP A 254 11.57 -12.00 -0.60
C ASP A 254 12.82 -11.88 0.30
N PRO A 255 13.75 -10.95 0.02
CA PRO A 255 14.99 -10.79 0.78
C PRO A 255 14.77 -10.55 2.28
N ARG A 256 13.65 -9.90 2.67
CA ARG A 256 13.31 -9.68 4.08
C ARG A 256 13.07 -10.99 4.82
N VAL A 257 12.57 -12.02 4.14
CA VAL A 257 12.28 -13.33 4.73
C VAL A 257 13.44 -14.32 4.55
N ILE A 258 14.13 -14.32 3.41
CA ILE A 258 15.16 -15.33 3.12
C ILE A 258 16.56 -14.98 3.66
N GLU A 259 16.87 -13.69 3.84
CA GLU A 259 18.17 -13.22 4.31
C GLU A 259 18.04 -12.10 5.37
N ASN A 260 16.90 -12.05 6.04
CA ASN A 260 16.58 -11.06 7.08
C ASN A 260 16.73 -9.60 6.60
N GLY A 261 16.56 -9.36 5.30
CA GLY A 261 16.67 -8.03 4.69
C GLY A 261 18.07 -7.43 4.75
N LYS A 262 19.11 -8.27 4.82
CA LYS A 262 20.52 -7.83 4.96
C LYS A 262 20.88 -6.70 4.01
N TYR A 263 20.52 -6.82 2.73
CA TYR A 263 20.76 -5.77 1.72
C TYR A 263 20.16 -4.40 2.11
N PHE A 264 19.01 -4.37 2.77
CA PHE A 264 18.31 -3.15 3.15
C PHE A 264 18.75 -2.58 4.51
N GLU A 265 19.33 -3.42 5.37
CA GLU A 265 19.74 -3.13 6.75
C GLU A 265 21.24 -2.80 6.88
N GLU A 266 22.04 -2.98 5.83
CA GLU A 266 23.49 -2.73 5.87
C GLU A 266 23.93 -1.72 4.79
N PRO A 267 25.17 -1.19 4.87
CA PRO A 267 25.74 -0.39 3.79
C PRO A 267 25.77 -1.19 2.48
N PRO A 268 25.50 -0.56 1.32
CA PRO A 268 25.37 0.88 1.11
C PRO A 268 23.95 1.45 1.32
N MET A 269 22.95 0.60 1.62
CA MET A 269 21.55 1.04 1.69
C MET A 269 21.20 1.71 3.02
N SER A 270 21.91 1.37 4.09
CA SER A 270 21.75 1.96 5.42
C SER A 270 23.04 1.91 6.25
N GLY A 271 23.07 2.64 7.35
CA GLY A 271 24.30 2.94 8.09
C GLY A 271 25.13 4.05 7.41
N PRO A 272 26.23 4.49 8.04
CA PRO A 272 27.17 5.39 7.38
C PRO A 272 27.72 4.73 6.12
N VAL A 273 27.92 5.50 5.06
CA VAL A 273 28.72 5.06 3.91
C VAL A 273 30.10 4.76 4.47
N LYS A 274 30.57 3.52 4.37
CA LYS A 274 31.97 3.22 4.68
C LYS A 274 32.82 3.97 3.65
N ASP A 275 33.73 4.81 4.14
CA ASP A 275 34.71 5.53 3.32
C ASP A 275 35.45 4.61 2.35
#